data_AF-A0A2N1XSC4-F1
#
_entry.id   AF-A0A2N1XSC4-F1
#
_cell.length_a   1.000
_cell.length_b   1.000
_cell.length_c   1.000
_cell.angle_alpha   90.00
_cell.angle_beta   90.00
_cell.angle_gamma   90.00
#
_symmetry.space_group_name_H-M   'P 1'
#
loop_
_entity.id
_entity.type
_entity.pdbx_description
1 polymer ?
#
loop_
_entity_poly.entity_id
_entity_poly.type
_entity_poly.pdbx_seq_one_letter_code
_entity_poly.pdbx_strand_id
1 'polypeptide(L)' 'MATVTLSKALTCDDCGEKELPVIPPKPSGKRGKLAKSDAHNLWERFKTHEAAILLFAKEPHVAFTNNRAEQDLRMAKVKP' A
#
# COMPACT_ATOMS: atom_id res chain seq x y z
N MET A 1 -23.88 13.81 18.45
CA MET A 1 -24.25 12.60 17.70
C MET A 1 -23.64 12.68 16.30
N ALA A 2 -23.09 11.58 15.79
CA ALA A 2 -22.66 11.34 14.41
C ALA A 2 -21.27 11.83 13.90
N THR A 3 -20.21 11.82 14.72
CA THR A 3 -18.83 12.00 14.20
C THR A 3 -17.91 10.77 14.34
N VAL A 4 -18.42 9.64 14.87
CA VAL A 4 -17.57 8.46 15.21
C VAL A 4 -17.85 7.22 14.35
N THR A 5 -18.81 7.27 13.42
CA THR A 5 -19.22 6.06 12.66
C THR A 5 -18.57 5.90 11.28
N LEU A 6 -17.93 6.93 10.70
CA LEU A 6 -17.23 6.82 9.41
C LEU A 6 -15.80 6.27 9.54
N SER A 7 -15.19 6.36 10.71
CA SER A 7 -13.82 5.88 10.94
C SER A 7 -13.71 4.36 11.05
N LYS A 8 -14.83 3.63 11.25
CA LYS A 8 -14.81 2.18 11.44
C LYS A 8 -15.24 1.37 10.21
N ALA A 9 -15.82 2.03 9.20
CA ALA A 9 -16.20 1.39 7.94
C ALA A 9 -15.05 1.31 6.92
N LEU A 10 -13.99 2.12 7.08
CA LEU A 10 -12.80 2.05 6.23
C LEU A 10 -11.68 1.14 6.75
N THR A 11 -11.74 0.67 8.00
CA THR A 11 -10.62 -0.03 8.67
C THR A 11 -10.79 -1.56 8.70
N CYS A 12 -11.22 -2.20 7.59
CA CYS A 12 -10.99 -3.66 7.46
C CYS A 12 -9.58 -3.92 6.95
N ASP A 13 -8.56 -3.46 7.66
CA ASP A 13 -7.17 -3.79 7.32
C ASP A 13 -6.93 -5.31 7.45
N ASP A 14 -7.67 -5.99 8.34
CA ASP A 14 -7.56 -7.43 8.55
C ASP A 14 -8.13 -8.27 7.39
N CYS A 15 -8.86 -7.66 6.43
CA CYS A 15 -9.39 -8.37 5.27
C CYS A 15 -8.28 -8.71 4.27
N GLY A 16 -7.37 -7.78 4.01
CA GLY A 16 -6.32 -7.95 2.99
C GLY A 16 -5.30 -9.03 3.35
N GLU A 17 -4.97 -9.17 4.64
CA GLU A 17 -4.00 -10.15 5.12
C GLU A 17 -4.46 -11.61 4.90
N LYS A 18 -5.78 -11.86 4.94
CA LYS A 18 -6.36 -13.20 4.75
C LYS A 18 -6.28 -13.71 3.31
N GLU A 19 -6.23 -12.79 2.34
CA GLU A 19 -6.16 -13.09 0.91
C GLU A 19 -4.71 -13.29 0.43
N LEU A 20 -3.72 -13.08 1.31
CA LEU A 20 -2.32 -13.21 0.94
C LEU A 20 -1.93 -14.69 0.73
N PRO A 21 -1.06 -14.97 -0.25
CA PRO A 21 -0.58 -16.33 -0.48
C PRO A 21 0.25 -16.81 0.70
N VAL A 22 0.08 -18.08 1.09
CA VAL A 22 0.80 -18.69 2.22
C VAL A 22 2.32 -18.54 2.04
N ILE A 23 3.01 -18.05 3.07
CA ILE A 23 4.46 -17.92 3.09
C ILE A 23 5.06 -19.33 3.16
N PRO A 24 5.91 -19.74 2.19
CA PRO A 24 6.53 -21.05 2.24
C PRO A 24 7.50 -21.14 3.44
N PRO A 25 7.63 -22.33 4.05
CA PRO A 25 8.57 -22.53 5.15
C PRO A 25 10.00 -22.26 4.69
N LYS A 26 10.81 -21.66 5.57
CA LYS A 26 12.21 -21.36 5.25
C LYS A 26 12.98 -22.67 5.01
N PRO A 27 13.63 -22.86 3.84
CA PRO A 27 14.44 -24.04 3.61
C PRO A 27 15.62 -24.08 4.59
N SER A 28 15.87 -25.26 5.18
CA SER A 28 16.99 -25.48 6.09
C SER A 28 18.32 -25.26 5.36
N GLY A 29 19.32 -24.72 6.07
CA GLY A 29 20.67 -24.48 5.53
C GLY A 29 20.85 -23.20 4.69
N LYS A 30 19.78 -22.47 4.31
CA LYS A 30 19.92 -21.17 3.64
C LYS A 30 20.03 -20.02 4.64
N ARG A 31 21.17 -19.32 4.60
CA ARG A 31 21.46 -18.12 5.41
C ARG A 31 20.85 -16.88 4.74
N GLY A 32 20.30 -15.96 5.54
CA GLY A 32 19.64 -14.74 5.05
C GLY A 32 18.12 -14.68 5.28
N LYS A 33 17.50 -13.55 4.94
CA LYS A 33 16.04 -13.36 4.97
C LYS A 33 15.42 -14.08 3.75
N LEU A 34 14.29 -14.74 3.96
CA LEU A 34 13.52 -15.32 2.85
C LEU A 34 12.89 -14.16 2.07
N ALA A 35 12.97 -14.21 0.73
CA ALA A 35 12.27 -13.26 -0.11
C ALA A 35 10.75 -13.44 0.08
N LYS A 36 10.05 -12.35 0.35
CA LYS A 36 8.59 -12.34 0.42
C LYS A 36 8.02 -12.30 -1.00
N SER A 37 6.78 -12.79 -1.15
CA SER A 37 6.06 -12.63 -2.41
C SER A 37 5.75 -11.16 -2.69
N ASP A 38 5.54 -10.81 -3.97
CA ASP A 38 5.21 -9.44 -4.37
C ASP A 38 3.94 -8.94 -3.66
N ALA A 39 2.95 -9.82 -3.46
CA ALA A 39 1.73 -9.51 -2.72
C ALA A 39 2.02 -9.12 -1.26
N HIS A 40 2.90 -9.84 -0.58
CA HIS A 40 3.30 -9.49 0.79
C HIS A 40 4.06 -8.16 0.86
N ASN A 41 4.99 -7.95 -0.08
CA ASN A 41 5.73 -6.68 -0.15
C ASN A 41 4.79 -5.49 -0.40
N LEU A 42 3.80 -5.67 -1.28
CA LEU A 42 2.81 -4.64 -1.58
C LEU A 42 1.90 -4.35 -0.37
N TRP A 43 1.40 -5.39 0.29
CA TRP A 43 0.56 -5.28 1.48
C TRP A 43 1.25 -4.49 2.60
N GLU A 44 2.52 -4.81 2.89
CA GLU A 44 3.28 -4.10 3.91
C GLU A 44 3.44 -2.61 3.58
N ARG A 45 3.60 -2.28 2.30
CA ARG A 45 3.65 -0.89 1.85
C ARG A 45 2.29 -0.20 1.97
N PHE A 46 1.21 -0.91 1.68
CA PHE A 46 -0.15 -0.38 1.83
C PHE A 46 -0.45 -0.04 3.28
N LYS A 47 -0.11 -0.95 4.22
CA LYS A 47 -0.25 -0.70 5.65
C LYS A 47 0.61 0.48 6.13
N THR A 48 1.84 0.58 5.63
CA THR A 48 2.75 1.67 6.00
C THR A 48 2.29 3.04 5.48
N HIS A 49 1.69 3.07 4.29
CA HIS A 49 1.30 4.31 3.60
C HIS A 49 -0.21 4.52 3.51
N GLU A 50 -1.00 3.80 4.32
CA GLU A 50 -2.46 3.77 4.27
C GLU A 50 -3.07 5.18 4.32
N ALA A 51 -2.60 6.02 5.25
CA ALA A 51 -3.06 7.39 5.41
C ALA A 51 -2.82 8.25 4.16
N ALA A 52 -1.70 8.04 3.45
CA ALA A 52 -1.39 8.76 2.22
C ALA A 52 -2.22 8.23 1.05
N ILE A 53 -2.42 6.90 0.97
CA ILE A 53 -3.22 6.26 -0.07
C ILE A 53 -4.69 6.68 0.04
N LEU A 54 -5.26 6.70 1.25
CA LEU A 54 -6.66 7.04 1.48
C LEU A 54 -6.95 8.55 1.53
N LEU A 55 -5.94 9.40 1.30
CA LEU A 55 -6.09 10.84 1.43
C LEU A 55 -7.11 11.42 0.43
N PHE A 56 -7.17 10.88 -0.80
CA PHE A 56 -8.15 11.29 -1.82
C PHE A 56 -9.60 11.08 -1.38
N ALA A 57 -9.86 10.11 -0.49
CA ALA A 57 -11.21 9.82 -0.01
C ALA A 57 -11.66 10.81 1.07
N LYS A 58 -10.71 11.47 1.73
CA LYS A 58 -10.96 12.44 2.80
C LYS A 58 -10.94 13.88 2.27
N GLU A 59 -10.05 14.17 1.33
CA GLU A 59 -9.79 15.50 0.81
C GLU A 59 -10.15 15.60 -0.68
N PRO A 60 -11.25 16.30 -1.05
CA PRO A 60 -11.74 16.36 -2.43
C PRO A 60 -10.77 16.96 -3.44
N HIS A 61 -9.83 17.78 -2.96
CA HIS A 61 -8.82 18.44 -3.79
C HIS A 61 -7.64 17.51 -4.13
N VAL A 62 -7.50 16.39 -3.43
CA VAL A 62 -6.49 15.37 -3.71
C VAL A 62 -7.06 14.41 -4.76
N ALA A 63 -6.51 14.46 -5.97
CA ALA A 63 -6.94 13.58 -7.04
C ALA A 63 -6.60 12.11 -6.72
N PHE A 64 -7.51 11.20 -7.08
CA PHE A 64 -7.26 9.74 -7.00
C PHE A 64 -6.14 9.28 -7.94
N THR A 65 -5.93 9.99 -9.06
CA THR A 65 -4.98 9.59 -10.11
C THR A 65 -3.59 10.16 -9.89
N ASN A 66 -2.57 9.40 -10.28
CA ASN A 66 -1.17 9.83 -10.22
C ASN A 66 -0.69 10.64 -11.44
N ASN A 67 -1.60 11.03 -12.35
CA ASN A 67 -1.24 11.61 -13.65
C ASN A 67 -0.34 12.85 -13.55
N ARG A 68 -0.61 13.73 -12.57
CA ARG A 68 0.15 14.96 -12.38
C ARG A 68 1.58 14.68 -11.92
N ALA A 69 1.73 13.87 -10.87
CA ALA A 69 3.05 13.54 -10.34
C ALA A 69 3.86 12.70 -11.34
N GLU A 70 3.23 11.82 -12.13
CA GLU A 70 3.91 11.15 -13.24
C GLU A 70 4.43 12.13 -14.28
N GLN A 71 3.63 13.11 -14.70
CA GLN A 71 4.05 14.11 -15.67
C GLN A 71 5.24 14.94 -15.15
N ASP A 72 5.20 15.31 -13.88
CA ASP A 72 6.28 16.06 -13.22
C ASP A 72 7.57 15.21 -13.13
N LEU A 73 7.46 13.90 -12.84
CA LEU A 73 8.60 12.98 -12.78
C LEU A 73 9.13 12.56 -14.16
N ARG A 74 8.29 12.56 -15.21
CA ARG A 74 8.69 12.16 -16.57
C ARG A 74 9.82 13.03 -17.11
N MET A 75 9.77 14.33 -16.85
CA MET A 75 10.82 15.25 -17.29
C MET A 75 12.12 15.07 -16.51
N ALA A 76 12.05 14.69 -15.23
CA ALA A 76 13.23 14.43 -14.40
C ALA A 76 13.92 13.08 -14.69
N LYS A 77 13.21 12.13 -15.31
CA LYS A 77 13.76 10.80 -15.66
C LYS A 77 14.53 10.78 -16.98
N VAL A 78 14.52 11.89 -17.74
CA VAL A 78 15.39 12.09 -18.89
C VAL A 78 16.77 12.45 -18.37
N LYS A 79 17.65 11.45 -18.25
CA LYS A 79 19.09 11.72 -18.20
C LYS A 79 19.55 12.16 -19.60
N PRO A 80 20.45 13.15 -19.75
CA PRO A 80 21.37 13.15 -20.88
C PRO A 80 22.28 11.92 -20.84
#